data_AF-A0A5C3QA52-F1
#
_entry.id   AF-A0A5C3QA52-F1
#
_cell.length_a   1.000
_cell.length_b   1.000
_cell.length_c   1.000
_cell.angle_alpha   90.00
_cell.angle_beta   90.00
_cell.angle_gamma   90.00
#
_symmetry.space_group_name_H-M   'P 1'
#
loop_
_entity.id
_entity.type
_entity.pdbx_description
1 polymer ?
#
loop_
_entity_poly.entity_id
_entity_poly.type
_entity_poly.pdbx_seq_one_letter_code
_entity_poly.pdbx_strand_id
1 'polypeptide(L)'
;MQKAKGTTYPQSIVQHSRCKEFNLKIAEQAAAPAFSFNIFKNIVGAECADVGDPMDQQDFVDFVYRTLESIGTNAWPNANEVVGWCNNIKNWTKTGSMVPYNNLNDYLRYYKA
;
A
#
# COMPACT_ATOMS: atom_id res chain seq x y z
N MET A 1 30.85 8.78 -24.16
CA MET A 1 29.53 8.19 -24.44
C MET A 1 28.71 8.20 -23.16
N GLN A 2 27.84 9.19 -22.98
CA GLN A 2 26.92 9.25 -21.83
C GLN A 2 25.73 8.33 -22.14
N LYS A 3 25.52 7.28 -21.33
CA LYS A 3 24.32 6.44 -21.46
C LYS A 3 23.11 7.26 -21.05
N ALA A 4 22.09 7.29 -21.92
CA ALA A 4 20.81 7.92 -21.64
C ALA A 4 20.22 7.36 -20.33
N LYS A 5 19.84 8.26 -19.40
CA LYS A 5 18.98 7.92 -18.26
C LYS A 5 17.62 7.52 -18.83
N GLY A 6 17.41 6.21 -19.02
CA GLY A 6 16.07 5.68 -19.24
C GLY A 6 15.20 6.10 -18.07
N THR A 7 14.06 6.73 -18.36
CA THR A 7 13.01 7.01 -17.38
C THR A 7 12.46 5.68 -16.85
N THR A 8 13.09 5.16 -15.80
CA THR A 8 12.53 4.08 -14.99
C THR A 8 11.45 4.70 -14.10
N TYR A 9 10.18 4.48 -14.43
CA TYR A 9 9.09 4.75 -13.52
C TYR A 9 9.22 3.86 -12.28
N PRO A 10 8.89 4.35 -11.08
CA PRO A 10 8.91 3.51 -9.89
C PRO A 10 7.94 2.35 -10.08
N GLN A 11 8.43 1.12 -9.88
CA GLN A 11 7.67 -0.12 -9.98
C GLN A 11 7.06 -0.50 -8.63
N SER A 12 7.30 0.27 -7.55
CA SER A 12 6.65 0.04 -6.26
C SER A 12 6.49 1.33 -5.49
N ILE A 13 5.61 1.33 -4.48
CA ILE A 13 5.40 2.51 -3.63
C ILE A 13 6.68 2.91 -2.88
N VAL A 14 7.50 1.94 -2.46
CA VAL A 14 8.81 2.20 -1.83
C VAL A 14 9.78 2.85 -2.83
N GLN A 15 9.81 2.38 -4.08
CA GLN A 15 10.60 3.03 -5.13
C GLN A 15 10.09 4.44 -5.42
N HIS A 16 8.77 4.65 -5.45
CA HIS A 16 8.17 5.97 -5.64
C HIS A 16 8.54 6.93 -4.51
N SER A 17 8.44 6.51 -3.25
CA SER A 17 8.84 7.32 -2.10
C SER A 17 10.34 7.67 -2.10
N ARG A 18 11.17 6.87 -2.78
CA ARG A 18 12.61 7.15 -3.00
C ARG A 18 12.90 8.05 -4.20
N CYS A 19 11.94 8.33 -5.08
CA CYS A 19 12.17 9.09 -6.32
C CYS A 19 12.62 10.55 -6.08
N LYS A 20 12.28 11.16 -4.94
CA LYS A 20 12.81 12.47 -4.59
C LYS A 20 14.23 12.31 -4.06
N GLU A 21 15.22 12.76 -4.84
CA GLU A 21 16.63 12.90 -4.45
C GLU A 21 17.33 11.61 -3.99
N PHE A 22 16.84 10.42 -4.36
CA PHE A 22 17.32 9.15 -3.83
C PHE A 22 17.32 9.17 -2.29
N ASN A 23 16.16 9.42 -1.67
CA ASN A 23 16.05 9.48 -0.21
C ASN A 23 16.51 8.16 0.45
N LEU A 24 17.81 8.07 0.75
CA LEU A 24 18.48 6.89 1.29
C LEU A 24 18.00 6.57 2.72
N LYS A 25 17.24 7.48 3.36
CA LYS A 25 16.60 7.22 4.66
C LYS A 25 15.45 6.24 4.57
N ILE A 26 14.85 6.09 3.38
CA ILE A 26 13.83 5.08 3.14
C ILE A 26 14.56 3.83 2.68
N ALA A 27 14.40 2.71 3.39
CA ALA A 27 15.03 1.45 3.01
C ALA A 27 14.62 1.02 1.59
N GLU A 28 15.44 0.17 0.96
CA GLU A 28 15.02 -0.50 -0.27
C GLU A 28 13.82 -1.40 0.03
N GLN A 29 12.99 -1.71 -0.97
CA GLN A 29 11.73 -2.41 -0.74
C GLN A 29 11.90 -3.74 0.03
N ALA A 30 12.92 -4.53 -0.33
CA ALA A 30 13.25 -5.78 0.35
C ALA A 30 13.83 -5.58 1.76
N ALA A 31 14.38 -4.40 2.05
CA ALA A 31 14.93 -4.01 3.35
C ALA A 31 13.95 -3.18 4.20
N ALA A 32 12.74 -2.90 3.70
CA ALA A 32 11.73 -2.16 4.43
C ALA A 32 11.27 -2.95 5.66
N PRO A 33 11.07 -2.29 6.81
CA PRO A 33 10.53 -2.95 8.00
C PRO A 33 9.15 -3.54 7.71
N ALA A 34 8.71 -4.45 8.57
CA ALA A 34 7.38 -5.05 8.40
C ALA A 34 6.34 -3.94 8.53
N PHE A 35 5.26 -4.05 7.77
CA PHE A 35 4.12 -3.17 7.93
C PHE A 35 3.63 -3.26 9.38
N SER A 36 3.33 -2.12 10.00
CA SER A 36 2.92 -2.12 11.41
C SER A 36 1.59 -2.83 11.57
N PHE A 37 1.56 -3.90 12.37
CA PHE A 37 0.31 -4.60 12.69
C PHE A 37 -0.72 -3.69 13.37
N ASN A 38 -0.28 -2.69 14.15
CA ASN A 38 -1.20 -1.70 14.73
C ASN A 38 -1.83 -0.80 13.68
N ILE A 39 -1.11 -0.44 12.61
CA ILE A 39 -1.71 0.29 11.48
C ILE A 39 -2.72 -0.61 10.78
N PHE A 40 -2.39 -1.90 10.56
CA PHE A 40 -3.34 -2.85 9.99
C PHE A 40 -4.64 -2.95 10.80
N LYS A 41 -4.55 -3.07 12.14
CA LYS A 41 -5.74 -3.07 13.01
C LYS A 41 -6.60 -1.81 12.86
N ASN A 42 -5.96 -0.65 12.69
CA ASN A 42 -6.68 0.61 12.49
C ASN A 42 -7.37 0.68 11.12
N ILE A 43 -6.83 0.00 10.11
CA ILE A 43 -7.47 -0.10 8.78
C ILE A 43 -8.76 -0.90 8.86
N VAL A 44 -8.72 -2.06 9.52
CA VAL A 44 -9.85 -3.01 9.56
C VAL A 44 -10.95 -2.60 10.55
N GLY A 45 -10.65 -1.69 11.49
CA GLY A 45 -11.59 -1.35 12.56
C GLY A 45 -11.55 -2.42 13.65
N ALA A 46 -11.01 -2.04 14.80
CA ALA A 46 -10.72 -2.97 15.88
C ALA A 46 -11.98 -3.38 16.65
N GLU A 47 -12.75 -4.36 16.13
CA GLU A 47 -13.83 -4.99 16.90
C GLU A 47 -13.52 -6.46 17.29
N CYS A 48 -12.54 -7.14 16.66
CA CYS A 48 -12.04 -8.47 17.10
C CYS A 48 -10.49 -8.59 17.11
N ALA A 49 -9.82 -7.58 17.68
CA ALA A 49 -8.39 -7.31 17.51
C ALA A 49 -7.36 -8.33 18.09
N ASP A 50 -7.78 -9.44 18.69
CA ASP A 50 -6.84 -10.44 19.24
C ASP A 50 -6.34 -11.44 18.18
N VAL A 51 -7.05 -11.56 17.04
CA VAL A 51 -6.66 -12.43 15.92
C VAL A 51 -6.41 -11.68 14.61
N GLY A 52 -6.80 -10.41 14.53
CA GLY A 52 -6.60 -9.55 13.37
C GLY A 52 -7.50 -9.97 12.21
N ASP A 53 -8.68 -9.35 12.14
CA ASP A 53 -9.60 -9.57 11.03
C ASP A 53 -8.92 -9.22 9.70
N PRO A 54 -9.14 -10.01 8.64
CA PRO A 54 -8.56 -9.70 7.34
C PRO A 54 -9.25 -8.48 6.74
N MET A 55 -8.48 -7.65 6.05
CA MET A 55 -8.96 -6.42 5.42
C MET A 55 -9.88 -6.75 4.24
N ASP A 56 -11.10 -6.22 4.22
CA ASP A 56 -11.97 -6.27 3.07
C ASP A 56 -11.77 -5.06 2.12
N GLN A 57 -12.58 -4.97 1.06
CA GLN A 57 -12.48 -3.85 0.13
C GLN A 57 -12.89 -2.51 0.74
N GLN A 58 -13.92 -2.50 1.59
CA GLN A 58 -14.44 -1.28 2.19
C GLN A 58 -13.44 -0.73 3.22
N ASP A 59 -12.79 -1.59 4.00
CA ASP A 59 -11.71 -1.20 4.92
C ASP A 59 -10.60 -0.42 4.20
N PHE A 60 -10.17 -0.91 3.04
CA PHE A 60 -9.16 -0.24 2.22
C PHE A 60 -9.66 1.10 1.68
N VAL A 61 -10.89 1.15 1.18
CA VAL A 61 -11.51 2.38 0.65
C VAL A 61 -11.63 3.44 1.74
N ASP A 62 -12.16 3.06 2.90
CA ASP A 62 -12.30 3.92 4.07
C ASP A 62 -10.94 4.44 4.54
N PHE A 63 -9.93 3.57 4.63
CA PHE A 63 -8.58 3.97 5.01
C PHE A 63 -8.02 5.04 4.05
N VAL A 64 -8.16 4.84 2.74
CA VAL A 64 -7.67 5.81 1.74
C VAL A 64 -8.38 7.15 1.92
N TYR A 65 -9.71 7.16 1.96
CA TYR A 65 -10.46 8.42 2.06
C TYR A 65 -10.26 9.13 3.40
N ARG A 66 -10.20 8.42 4.53
CA ARG A 66 -9.85 9.00 5.83
C ARG A 66 -8.43 9.56 5.85
N THR A 67 -7.48 8.90 5.17
CA THR A 67 -6.11 9.43 5.06
C THR A 67 -6.10 10.71 4.23
N LEU A 68 -6.80 10.73 3.09
CA LEU A 68 -6.92 11.91 2.22
C LEU A 68 -7.58 13.10 2.94
N GLU A 69 -8.62 12.82 3.72
CA GLU A 69 -9.25 13.81 4.59
C GLU A 69 -8.27 14.34 5.64
N SER A 70 -7.53 13.46 6.31
CA SER A 70 -6.59 13.85 7.37
C SER A 70 -5.45 14.75 6.91
N ILE A 71 -5.03 14.63 5.65
CA ILE A 71 -4.00 15.49 5.05
C ILE A 71 -4.58 16.75 4.40
N GLY A 72 -5.90 16.92 4.39
CA GLY A 72 -6.58 18.09 3.81
C GLY A 72 -6.38 18.23 2.30
N THR A 73 -6.35 17.13 1.54
CA THR A 73 -6.20 17.19 0.08
C THR A 73 -7.46 17.69 -0.61
N ASN A 74 -7.29 18.40 -1.73
CA ASN A 74 -8.37 18.74 -2.66
C ASN A 74 -8.42 17.81 -3.89
N ALA A 75 -7.48 16.87 -3.99
CA ALA A 75 -7.41 15.89 -5.07
C ALA A 75 -7.96 14.55 -4.56
N TRP A 76 -9.15 14.19 -5.03
CA TRP A 76 -9.87 12.99 -4.63
C TRP A 76 -9.95 12.00 -5.79
N PRO A 77 -9.47 10.76 -5.64
CA PRO A 77 -9.66 9.73 -6.66
C PRO A 77 -11.13 9.31 -6.74
N ASN A 78 -11.53 8.77 -7.89
CA ASN A 78 -12.83 8.13 -8.03
C ASN A 78 -12.86 6.84 -7.18
N ALA A 79 -13.99 6.53 -6.53
CA ALA A 79 -14.18 5.29 -5.79
C ALA A 79 -13.81 4.04 -6.62
N ASN A 80 -14.17 4.01 -7.91
CA ASN A 80 -13.81 2.89 -8.81
C ASN A 80 -12.29 2.73 -8.97
N GLU A 81 -11.54 3.82 -8.92
CA GLU A 81 -10.08 3.82 -8.99
C GLU A 81 -9.49 3.21 -7.70
N VAL A 82 -9.98 3.64 -6.54
CA VAL A 82 -9.56 3.11 -5.24
C VAL A 82 -9.88 1.62 -5.10
N VAL A 83 -11.06 1.20 -5.57
CA VAL A 83 -11.44 -0.22 -5.67
C VAL A 83 -10.49 -0.97 -6.61
N GLY A 84 -10.11 -0.37 -7.74
CA GLY A 84 -9.09 -0.91 -8.65
C GLY A 84 -7.74 -1.15 -7.96
N TRP A 85 -7.30 -0.23 -7.10
CA TRP A 85 -6.07 -0.41 -6.31
C TRP A 85 -6.18 -1.58 -5.33
N CYS A 86 -7.31 -1.72 -4.63
CA CYS A 86 -7.56 -2.88 -3.76
C CYS A 86 -7.58 -4.20 -4.56
N ASN A 87 -8.16 -4.20 -5.77
CA ASN A 87 -8.16 -5.37 -6.65
C ASN A 87 -6.75 -5.80 -7.05
N ASN A 88 -5.82 -4.87 -7.29
CA ASN A 88 -4.43 -5.22 -7.55
C ASN A 88 -3.77 -5.96 -6.37
N ILE A 89 -4.07 -5.54 -5.14
CA ILE A 89 -3.60 -6.25 -3.93
C ILE A 89 -4.18 -7.66 -3.91
N LYS A 90 -5.51 -7.80 -3.98
CA LYS A 90 -6.21 -9.10 -3.94
C LYS A 90 -5.73 -10.07 -5.03
N ASN A 91 -5.51 -9.57 -6.24
CA ASN A 91 -5.04 -10.38 -7.37
C ASN A 91 -3.62 -10.90 -7.15
N TRP A 92 -2.73 -10.06 -6.61
CA TRP A 92 -1.36 -10.47 -6.32
C TRP A 92 -1.30 -11.45 -5.14
N THR A 93 -2.06 -11.19 -4.07
CA THR A 93 -2.06 -12.02 -2.85
C THR A 93 -2.80 -13.35 -3.02
N LYS A 94 -3.70 -13.46 -4.02
CA LYS A 94 -4.57 -14.63 -4.27
C LYS A 94 -5.45 -15.01 -3.06
N THR A 95 -5.90 -14.02 -2.29
CA THR A 95 -6.65 -14.24 -1.04
C THR A 95 -8.17 -14.16 -1.21
N GLY A 96 -8.68 -13.86 -2.41
CA GLY A 96 -10.11 -13.71 -2.66
C GLY A 96 -10.63 -12.34 -2.24
N SER A 97 -11.76 -12.28 -1.53
CA SER A 97 -12.42 -11.02 -1.12
C SER A 97 -11.78 -10.34 0.09
N MET A 98 -11.00 -11.07 0.89
CA MET A 98 -10.37 -10.58 2.12
C MET A 98 -8.84 -10.69 2.02
N VAL A 99 -8.12 -9.78 2.66
CA VAL A 99 -6.64 -9.72 2.62
C VAL A 99 -6.09 -9.77 4.06
N PRO A 100 -5.52 -10.91 4.50
CA PRO A 100 -4.88 -11.01 5.80
C PRO A 100 -3.64 -10.12 5.92
N TYR A 101 -3.26 -9.76 7.15
CA TYR A 101 -2.08 -8.93 7.45
C TYR A 101 -0.81 -9.42 6.75
N ASN A 102 -0.48 -10.71 6.86
CA ASN A 102 0.75 -11.26 6.28
C ASN A 102 0.79 -11.05 4.76
N ASN A 103 -0.34 -11.23 4.08
CA ASN A 103 -0.44 -11.04 2.63
C ASN A 103 -0.29 -9.58 2.23
N LEU A 104 -0.89 -8.64 2.97
CA LEU A 104 -0.69 -7.20 2.72
C LEU A 104 0.75 -6.78 2.99
N ASN A 105 1.34 -7.25 4.10
CA ASN A 105 2.74 -7.01 4.43
C ASN A 105 3.69 -7.52 3.33
N ASP A 106 3.43 -8.72 2.81
CA ASP A 106 4.22 -9.29 1.72
C ASP A 106 4.04 -8.52 0.41
N TYR A 107 2.80 -8.12 0.08
CA TYR A 107 2.54 -7.28 -1.08
C TYR A 107 3.39 -5.99 -1.04
N LEU A 108 3.39 -5.28 0.08
CA LEU A 108 4.16 -4.03 0.23
C LEU A 108 5.68 -4.24 0.07
N ARG A 109 6.19 -5.42 0.45
CA ARG A 109 7.61 -5.78 0.40
C ARG A 109 8.08 -6.35 -0.95
N TYR A 110 7.19 -7.00 -1.70
CA TYR A 110 7.59 -7.79 -2.85
C TYR A 110 6.88 -7.43 -4.16
N TYR A 111 5.78 -6.68 -4.12
CA TYR A 111 5.08 -6.25 -5.32
C TYR A 111 5.94 -5.33 -6.18
N LYS A 112 5.95 -5.60 -7.49
CA LYS A 112 6.55 -4.76 -8.53
C LYS A 112 5.51 -4.65 -9.67
N ALA A 113 5.15 -3.41 -10.02
CA ALA A 113 4.23 -3.02 -11.08
C ALA A 113 4.90 -3.02 -12.44
#